data_AF-A0A521V7D3-F1
#
_entry.id   AF-A0A521V7D3-F1
#
_cell.length_a   1.000
_cell.length_b   1.000
_cell.length_c   1.000
_cell.angle_alpha   90.00
_cell.angle_beta   90.00
_cell.angle_gamma   90.00
#
_symmetry.space_group_name_H-M   'P 1'
#
loop_
_entity.id
_entity.type
_entity.pdbx_description
1 polymer ?
#
loop_
_entity_poly.entity_id
_entity_poly.type
_entity_poly.pdbx_seq_one_letter_code
_entity_poly.pdbx_strand_id
1 'polypeptide(L)'
;MALRALDARKDHFHESVMHVMDAHLGALGENVKQNRCTATDTLPHLQTLRIMANDIEPAFGDLREDQRFAQHSADLRASLDEVLASPPIACPGVEAAIETVGSKCKACHQDFRN
;
A
#
# COMPACT_ATOMS: atom_id res chain seq x y z
N MET A 1 32.42 -0.75 4.02
CA MET A 1 31.91 0.22 5.03
C MET A 1 31.64 1.59 4.40
N ALA A 2 32.62 2.23 3.73
CA ALA A 2 32.44 3.56 3.12
C ALA A 2 31.26 3.65 2.12
N LEU A 3 31.08 2.66 1.23
CA LEU A 3 29.96 2.64 0.28
C LEU A 3 28.58 2.57 0.97
N ARG A 4 28.45 1.76 2.03
CA ARG A 4 27.21 1.67 2.85
C ARG A 4 26.92 2.97 3.59
N ALA A 5 27.96 3.68 4.03
CA ALA A 5 27.81 4.96 4.73
C ALA A 5 27.39 6.11 3.79
N LEU A 6 27.75 6.04 2.50
CA LEU A 6 27.27 6.99 1.49
C LEU A 6 25.82 6.71 1.09
N ASP A 7 25.47 5.43 0.95
CA ASP A 7 24.10 5.01 0.63
C ASP A 7 23.12 5.40 1.73
N ALA A 8 23.47 5.15 3.01
CA ALA A 8 22.65 5.52 4.17
C ALA A 8 22.39 7.04 4.33
N ARG A 9 23.04 7.90 3.53
CA ARG A 9 22.79 9.35 3.51
C ARG A 9 21.79 9.77 2.43
N LYS A 10 21.39 8.87 1.53
CA LYS A 10 20.33 9.13 0.56
C LYS A 10 18.97 9.10 1.26
N ASP A 11 18.02 9.80 0.66
CA ASP A 11 16.62 9.70 1.07
C ASP A 11 16.01 8.41 0.50
N HIS A 12 15.65 7.49 1.40
CA HIS A 12 15.00 6.22 1.09
C HIS A 12 13.51 6.20 1.47
N PHE A 13 12.93 7.36 1.78
CA PHE A 13 11.59 7.42 2.36
C PHE A 13 10.53 6.85 1.40
N HIS A 14 10.52 7.27 0.14
CA HIS A 14 9.61 6.74 -0.88
C HIS A 14 9.72 5.23 -1.07
N GLU A 15 10.95 4.70 -1.20
CA GLU A 15 11.19 3.25 -1.31
C GLU A 15 10.67 2.50 -0.07
N SER A 16 10.89 3.06 1.12
CA SER A 16 10.49 2.45 2.38
C SER A 16 8.96 2.40 2.53
N VAL A 17 8.25 3.48 2.17
CA VAL A 17 6.79 3.50 2.17
C VAL A 17 6.25 2.41 1.23
N MET A 18 6.75 2.35 -0.01
CA MET A 18 6.31 1.35 -0.98
C MET A 18 6.62 -0.09 -0.53
N HIS A 19 7.80 -0.33 0.06
CA HIS A 19 8.19 -1.64 0.55
C HIS A 19 7.33 -2.14 1.71
N VAL A 20 7.00 -1.28 2.68
CA VAL A 20 6.13 -1.67 3.79
C VAL A 20 4.72 -1.95 3.27
N MET A 21 4.20 -1.12 2.38
CA MET A 21 2.87 -1.35 1.79
C MET A 21 2.82 -2.67 1.02
N ASP A 22 3.83 -2.99 0.21
CA ASP A 22 3.92 -4.27 -0.51
C ASP A 22 3.95 -5.47 0.45
N ALA A 23 4.71 -5.37 1.55
CA ALA A 23 4.77 -6.41 2.57
C ALA A 23 3.39 -6.68 3.22
N HIS A 24 2.62 -5.64 3.52
CA HIS A 24 1.28 -5.80 4.09
C HIS A 24 0.26 -6.36 3.09
N LEU A 25 0.34 -5.96 1.81
CA LEU A 25 -0.50 -6.55 0.77
C LEU A 25 -0.14 -8.02 0.52
N GLY A 26 1.14 -8.37 0.52
CA GLY A 26 1.62 -9.74 0.42
C GLY A 26 1.19 -10.62 1.59
N ALA A 27 1.21 -10.08 2.82
CA ALA A 27 0.73 -10.78 4.01
C ALA A 27 -0.77 -11.11 3.94
N LEU A 28 -1.60 -10.22 3.38
CA LEU A 28 -3.01 -10.54 3.11
C LEU A 28 -3.14 -11.71 2.12
N GLY A 29 -2.32 -11.75 1.07
CA GLY A 29 -2.29 -12.87 0.12
C GLY A 29 -1.87 -14.19 0.78
N GLU A 30 -0.92 -14.15 1.72
CA GLU A 30 -0.52 -15.33 2.48
C GLU A 30 -1.62 -15.81 3.43
N ASN A 31 -2.30 -14.88 4.11
CA ASN A 31 -3.48 -15.18 4.93
C ASN A 31 -4.56 -15.92 4.12
N VAL A 32 -4.84 -15.47 2.90
CA VAL A 32 -5.77 -16.16 1.99
C VAL A 32 -5.32 -17.58 1.67
N LYS A 33 -4.06 -17.78 1.27
CA LYS A 33 -3.50 -19.12 0.96
C LYS A 33 -3.58 -20.07 2.15
N GLN A 34 -3.44 -19.55 3.37
CA GLN A 34 -3.53 -20.30 4.62
C GLN A 34 -4.98 -20.45 5.14
N ASN A 35 -5.98 -19.91 4.44
CA ASN A 35 -7.37 -19.85 4.88
C ASN A 35 -7.55 -19.14 6.25
N ARG A 36 -6.72 -18.14 6.53
CA ARG A 36 -6.67 -17.32 7.76
C ARG A 36 -7.24 -15.93 7.51
N CYS A 37 -8.54 -15.86 7.23
CA CYS A 37 -9.20 -14.63 6.80
C CYS A 37 -10.14 -14.05 7.86
N THR A 38 -9.86 -14.34 9.13
CA THR A 38 -10.61 -13.74 10.24
C THR A 38 -10.24 -12.26 10.35
N ALA A 39 -11.13 -11.47 10.93
CA ALA A 39 -10.90 -10.04 11.12
C ALA A 39 -9.57 -9.75 11.85
N THR A 40 -9.18 -10.59 12.83
CA THR A 40 -7.93 -10.44 13.57
C THR A 40 -6.68 -10.72 12.74
N ASP A 41 -6.77 -11.54 11.70
CA ASP A 41 -5.65 -11.81 10.80
C ASP A 41 -5.51 -10.72 9.73
N THR A 42 -6.61 -10.09 9.30
CA THR A 42 -6.64 -9.25 8.08
C THR A 42 -6.73 -7.76 8.36
N LEU A 43 -7.51 -7.33 9.36
CA LEU A 43 -7.72 -5.92 9.68
C LEU A 43 -6.42 -5.16 9.97
N PRO A 44 -5.45 -5.71 10.74
CA PRO A 44 -4.21 -4.98 11.02
C PRO A 44 -3.48 -4.61 9.72
N HIS A 45 -3.44 -5.49 8.73
CA HIS A 45 -2.77 -5.19 7.46
C HIS A 45 -3.50 -4.11 6.66
N LEU A 46 -4.83 -4.18 6.58
CA LEU A 46 -5.66 -3.17 5.89
C LEU A 46 -5.55 -1.79 6.56
N GLN A 47 -5.55 -1.75 7.88
CA GLN A 47 -5.37 -0.51 8.65
C GLN A 47 -3.97 0.08 8.44
N THR A 48 -2.93 -0.75 8.46
CA THR A 48 -1.56 -0.28 8.16
C THR A 48 -1.48 0.28 6.74
N LEU A 49 -2.02 -0.43 5.74
CA LEU A 49 -2.06 0.07 4.36
C LEU A 49 -2.73 1.45 4.28
N ARG A 50 -3.84 1.63 4.99
CA ARG A 50 -4.56 2.92 5.01
C ARG A 50 -3.77 4.05 5.66
N ILE A 51 -3.07 3.75 6.75
CA ILE A 51 -2.21 4.73 7.43
C ILE A 51 -1.04 5.11 6.53
N MET A 52 -0.32 4.12 6.00
CA MET A 52 0.84 4.32 5.12
C MET A 52 0.46 5.05 3.82
N ALA A 53 -0.77 4.90 3.33
CA ALA A 53 -1.23 5.62 2.14
C ALA A 53 -1.21 7.16 2.33
N ASN A 54 -1.26 7.68 3.56
CA ASN A 54 -1.08 9.11 3.81
C ASN A 54 0.37 9.57 3.61
N ASP A 55 1.34 8.65 3.64
CA ASP A 55 2.76 8.96 3.49
C ASP A 55 3.22 9.00 2.03
N ILE A 56 2.37 8.61 1.07
CA ILE A 56 2.71 8.57 -0.37
C ILE A 56 3.03 9.98 -0.89
N GLU A 57 2.13 10.94 -0.73
CA GLU A 57 2.35 12.31 -1.20
C GLU A 57 3.60 12.97 -0.57
N PRO A 58 3.81 12.94 0.76
CA PRO A 58 5.01 13.55 1.34
C PRO A 58 6.31 12.80 0.99
N ALA A 59 6.27 11.48 0.74
CA ALA A 59 7.47 10.72 0.43
C ALA A 59 8.03 10.97 -0.98
N PHE A 60 7.19 11.40 -1.93
CA PHE A 60 7.57 11.56 -3.33
C PHE A 60 7.89 13.02 -3.75
N GLY A 61 8.04 13.93 -2.78
CA GLY A 61 8.53 15.29 -3.04
C GLY A 61 7.71 16.03 -4.10
N ASP A 62 8.38 16.52 -5.15
CA ASP A 62 7.75 17.32 -6.22
C ASP A 62 6.66 16.57 -7.00
N LEU A 63 6.68 15.22 -7.05
CA LEU A 63 5.64 14.44 -7.72
C LEU A 63 4.26 14.62 -7.09
N ARG A 64 4.18 15.02 -5.82
CA ARG A 64 2.90 15.30 -5.16
C ARG A 64 2.11 16.46 -5.82
N GLU A 65 2.81 17.34 -6.53
CA GLU A 65 2.20 18.46 -7.25
C GLU A 65 1.67 18.04 -8.63
N ASP A 66 2.02 16.84 -9.11
CA ASP A 66 1.41 16.25 -10.31
C ASP A 66 -0.02 15.76 -9.98
N GLN A 67 -1.00 16.32 -10.68
CA GLN A 67 -2.41 16.04 -10.42
C GLN A 67 -2.76 14.56 -10.63
N ARG A 68 -2.13 13.86 -11.57
CA ARG A 68 -2.38 12.43 -11.78
C ARG A 68 -1.80 11.62 -10.63
N PHE A 69 -0.62 11.96 -10.16
CA PHE A 69 -0.02 11.29 -9.00
C PHE A 69 -0.87 11.48 -7.73
N ALA A 70 -1.26 12.71 -7.43
CA ALA A 70 -2.14 13.03 -6.30
C ALA A 70 -3.49 12.29 -6.40
N GLN A 71 -4.07 12.21 -7.60
CA GLN A 71 -5.31 11.46 -7.82
C GLN A 71 -5.15 9.97 -7.54
N HIS A 72 -4.08 9.33 -8.03
CA HIS A 72 -3.84 7.90 -7.74
C HIS A 72 -3.66 7.64 -6.25
N SER A 73 -2.96 8.53 -5.54
CA SER A 73 -2.81 8.47 -4.08
C SER A 73 -4.15 8.64 -3.35
N ALA A 74 -4.99 9.59 -3.79
CA ALA A 74 -6.34 9.78 -3.27
C ALA A 74 -7.25 8.56 -3.51
N ASP A 75 -7.22 8.00 -4.71
CA ASP A 75 -8.02 6.82 -5.08
C ASP A 75 -7.66 5.60 -4.24
N LEU A 76 -6.37 5.38 -3.98
CA LEU A 76 -5.92 4.30 -3.10
C LEU A 76 -6.45 4.49 -1.67
N ARG A 77 -6.35 5.72 -1.11
CA ARG A 77 -6.89 6.03 0.22
C ARG A 77 -8.40 5.79 0.28
N ALA A 78 -9.14 6.25 -0.73
CA ALA A 78 -10.59 6.08 -0.81
C ALA A 78 -10.99 4.60 -0.86
N SER A 79 -10.33 3.78 -1.70
CA SER A 79 -10.61 2.34 -1.75
C SER A 79 -10.28 1.62 -0.43
N LEU A 80 -9.21 2.02 0.26
CA LEU A 80 -8.89 1.47 1.58
C LEU A 80 -9.91 1.90 2.65
N ASP A 81 -10.41 3.14 2.60
CA ASP A 81 -11.49 3.62 3.47
C ASP A 81 -12.79 2.82 3.24
N GLU A 82 -13.15 2.54 1.99
CA GLU A 82 -14.30 1.71 1.64
C GLU A 82 -14.18 0.28 2.18
N VAL A 83 -13.02 -0.35 1.99
CA VAL A 83 -12.74 -1.71 2.52
C VAL A 83 -12.83 -1.73 4.06
N LEU A 84 -12.31 -0.71 4.74
CA LEU A 84 -12.35 -0.63 6.21
C LEU A 84 -13.74 -0.27 6.76
N ALA A 85 -14.59 0.40 5.97
CA ALA A 85 -15.98 0.68 6.34
C ALA A 85 -16.85 -0.60 6.31
N SER A 86 -16.48 -1.60 5.52
CA SER A 86 -17.12 -2.92 5.48
C SER A 86 -16.08 -4.04 5.49
N PRO A 87 -15.43 -4.28 6.66
CA PRO A 87 -14.30 -5.20 6.74
C PRO A 87 -14.60 -6.63 6.24
N PRO A 88 -13.69 -7.24 5.47
CA PRO A 88 -13.87 -8.61 5.05
C PRO A 88 -13.75 -9.57 6.23
N ILE A 89 -14.76 -10.43 6.40
CA ILE A 89 -14.82 -11.45 7.47
C ILE A 89 -14.58 -12.89 6.97
N ALA A 90 -14.27 -13.05 5.68
CA ALA A 90 -13.99 -14.32 5.03
C ALA A 90 -13.07 -14.14 3.83
N CYS A 91 -12.39 -15.21 3.41
CA CYS A 91 -11.37 -15.16 2.35
C CYS A 91 -11.82 -14.54 1.02
N PRO A 92 -13.04 -14.80 0.51
CA PRO A 92 -13.49 -14.14 -0.73
C PRO A 92 -13.53 -12.61 -0.62
N GLY A 93 -13.89 -12.07 0.56
CA GLY A 93 -13.86 -10.63 0.79
C GLY A 93 -12.42 -10.09 0.88
N VAL A 94 -11.50 -10.86 1.45
CA VAL A 94 -10.08 -10.49 1.52
C VAL A 94 -9.44 -10.50 0.12
N GLU A 95 -9.74 -11.51 -0.70
CA GLU A 95 -9.30 -11.59 -2.09
C GLU A 95 -9.78 -10.39 -2.90
N ALA A 96 -11.07 -10.04 -2.78
CA ALA A 96 -11.62 -8.85 -3.44
C ALA A 96 -10.96 -7.55 -2.96
N ALA A 97 -10.63 -7.44 -1.67
CA ALA A 97 -9.89 -6.30 -1.14
C ALA A 97 -8.46 -6.23 -1.69
N ILE A 98 -7.75 -7.37 -1.78
CA ILE A 98 -6.40 -7.46 -2.38
C ILE A 98 -6.45 -7.03 -3.84
N GLU A 99 -7.43 -7.52 -4.61
CA GLU A 99 -7.59 -7.16 -6.03
C GLU A 99 -7.86 -5.66 -6.19
N THR A 100 -8.79 -5.12 -5.40
CA THR A 100 -9.14 -3.70 -5.41
C THR A 100 -7.91 -2.83 -5.11
N VAL A 101 -7.22 -3.09 -3.99
CA VAL A 101 -6.03 -2.33 -3.59
C VAL A 101 -4.89 -2.51 -4.59
N GLY A 102 -4.62 -3.74 -5.02
CA GLY A 102 -3.58 -4.07 -6.00
C GLY A 102 -3.80 -3.37 -7.34
N SER A 103 -5.06 -3.21 -7.77
CA SER A 103 -5.39 -2.46 -8.98
C SER A 103 -5.01 -0.98 -8.88
N LYS A 104 -5.21 -0.34 -7.71
CA LYS A 104 -4.81 1.05 -7.45
C LYS A 104 -3.30 1.20 -7.42
N CYS A 105 -2.60 0.26 -6.76
CA CYS A 105 -1.14 0.21 -6.78
C CYS A 105 -0.61 0.10 -8.22
N LYS A 106 -1.20 -0.79 -9.04
CA LYS A 106 -0.82 -0.98 -10.43
C LYS A 106 -1.05 0.27 -11.28
N ALA A 107 -2.19 0.93 -11.14
CA ALA A 107 -2.52 2.14 -11.90
C ALA A 107 -1.50 3.26 -11.67
N CYS A 108 -1.14 3.52 -10.40
CA CYS A 108 -0.09 4.49 -10.06
C CYS A 108 1.26 4.07 -10.65
N HIS A 109 1.67 2.81 -10.46
CA HIS A 109 2.96 2.33 -10.93
C HIS A 109 3.11 2.33 -12.46
N GLN A 110 2.02 2.10 -13.20
CA GLN A 110 2.04 2.18 -14.66
C GLN A 110 2.40 3.59 -15.16
N ASP A 111 2.00 4.61 -14.42
CA ASP A 111 2.24 6.00 -14.78
C ASP A 111 3.60 6.53 -14.28
N PHE A 112 4.09 6.03 -13.13
CA PHE A 112 5.18 6.68 -12.38
C PHE A 112 6.37 5.79 -11.98
N ARG A 113 6.36 4.47 -12.22
CA ARG A 113 7.42 3.53 -11.76
C ARG A 113 8.42 3.12 -12.86
N ASN A 114 8.71 4.00 -13.82
CA ASN A 114 9.69 3.72 -14.88
C ASN A 114 11.13 3.78 -14.38
#